data_AF-A0A9C8L1H7-F1
#
_entry.id   AF-A0A9C8L1H7-F1
#
_cell.length_a   1.000
_cell.length_b   1.000
_cell.length_c   1.000
_cell.angle_alpha   90.00
_cell.angle_beta   90.00
_cell.angle_gamma   90.00
#
_symmetry.space_group_name_H-M   'P 1'
#
loop_
_entity.id
_entity.type
_entity.pdbx_description
1 polymer ?
#
loop_
_entity_poly.entity_id
_entity_poly.type
_entity_poly.pdbx_seq_one_letter_code
_entity_poly.pdbx_strand_id
1 'polypeptide(L)'
;MKKKRLRHIPLRTCIACRTQRPKRELLRVVCSATGEVVVDTTGKLNGRGAYLCAQRGCWEQALARGGLARALRGALTAAQVAGLRSYAASLPERQDAAEVLPPESGDLVEEV
;
A
#
# COMPACT_ATOMS: atom_id res chain seq x y z
N MET A 1 -36.42 -1.20 -6.07
CA MET A 1 -35.02 -0.82 -6.35
C MET A 1 -34.08 -1.50 -5.35
N LYS A 2 -33.04 -2.22 -5.80
CA LYS A 2 -32.11 -2.91 -4.90
C LYS A 2 -31.12 -1.89 -4.30
N LYS A 3 -31.21 -1.61 -2.99
CA LYS A 3 -30.21 -0.80 -2.27
C LYS A 3 -28.82 -1.45 -2.44
N LYS A 4 -27.89 -0.71 -3.03
CA LYS A 4 -26.51 -1.15 -3.21
C LYS A 4 -25.83 -1.13 -1.84
N ARG A 5 -25.62 -2.30 -1.22
CA ARG A 5 -24.88 -2.39 0.05
C ARG A 5 -23.49 -1.80 -0.15
N LEU A 6 -23.13 -0.81 0.68
CA LEU A 6 -21.77 -0.28 0.75
C LEU A 6 -20.84 -1.45 1.08
N ARG A 7 -19.87 -1.71 0.19
CA ARG A 7 -18.93 -2.81 0.37
C ARG A 7 -17.88 -2.40 1.39
N HIS A 8 -17.64 -3.24 2.39
CA HIS A 8 -16.58 -3.05 3.37
C HIS A 8 -15.24 -2.85 2.65
N ILE A 9 -14.57 -1.72 2.92
CA ILE A 9 -13.26 -1.41 2.36
C ILE A 9 -12.20 -2.06 3.28
N PRO A 10 -11.44 -3.04 2.79
CA PRO A 10 -10.43 -3.68 3.62
C PRO A 10 -9.30 -2.70 3.96
N LEU A 11 -9.02 -2.56 5.25
CA LEU A 11 -7.82 -1.86 5.75
C LEU A 11 -6.62 -2.81 5.74
N ARG A 12 -5.44 -2.25 5.49
CA ARG A 12 -4.15 -2.96 5.56
C ARG A 12 -3.14 -2.11 6.31
N THR A 13 -2.17 -2.76 6.93
CA THR A 13 -1.14 -2.10 7.73
C THR A 13 0.14 -1.95 6.91
N CYS A 14 0.66 -0.74 6.82
CA CYS A 14 1.99 -0.50 6.26
C CYS A 14 3.05 -1.14 7.14
N ILE A 15 3.97 -1.92 6.57
CA ILE A 15 5.00 -2.60 7.35
C ILE A 15 6.07 -1.65 7.92
N ALA A 16 6.19 -0.44 7.35
CA ALA A 16 7.16 0.57 7.77
C ALA A 16 6.62 1.48 8.89
N CYS A 17 5.55 2.23 8.62
CA CYS A 17 4.99 3.20 9.56
C CYS A 17 3.93 2.60 10.49
N ARG A 18 3.49 1.35 10.25
CA ARG A 18 2.47 0.64 11.05
C ARG A 18 1.07 1.26 11.05
N THR A 19 0.84 2.31 10.28
CA THR A 19 -0.48 2.92 10.07
C THR A 19 -1.38 1.99 9.24
N GLN A 20 -2.66 1.93 9.61
CA GLN A 20 -3.70 1.28 8.80
C GLN A 20 -4.24 2.24 7.76
N ARG A 21 -4.34 1.80 6.51
CA ARG A 21 -4.92 2.56 5.40
C ARG A 21 -5.79 1.65 4.52
N PRO A 22 -6.74 2.20 3.77
CA PRO A 22 -7.48 1.47 2.74
C PRO A 22 -6.53 0.71 1.81
N LYS A 23 -6.88 -0.52 1.42
CA LYS A 23 -6.08 -1.36 0.51
C LYS A 23 -5.63 -0.61 -0.75
N ARG A 24 -6.45 0.32 -1.26
CA ARG A 24 -6.19 1.08 -2.49
C ARG A 24 -5.09 2.14 -2.36
N GLU A 25 -4.82 2.62 -1.14
CA GLU A 25 -3.77 3.62 -0.86
C GLU A 25 -2.40 2.99 -0.59
N LEU A 26 -2.35 1.66 -0.53
CA LEU A 26 -1.14 0.91 -0.22
C LEU A 26 -0.69 0.13 -1.46
N LEU A 27 0.62 0.13 -1.67
CA LEU A 27 1.29 -0.66 -2.68
C LEU A 27 1.66 -2.02 -2.09
N ARG A 28 1.36 -3.10 -2.82
CA ARG A 28 1.71 -4.46 -2.42
C ARG A 28 3.02 -4.84 -3.08
N VAL A 29 3.95 -5.39 -2.30
CA VAL A 29 5.15 -6.07 -2.80
C VAL A 29 4.97 -7.56 -2.57
N VAL A 30 5.22 -8.39 -3.59
CA VAL A 30 5.01 -9.84 -3.53
C VAL A 30 6.33 -10.54 -3.80
N CYS A 31 6.64 -11.55 -2.99
CA CYS A 31 7.67 -12.54 -3.26
C CYS A 31 7.00 -13.81 -3.80
N SER A 32 7.32 -14.16 -5.04
CA SER A 32 6.84 -15.36 -5.72
C SER A 32 7.50 -16.63 -5.15
N ALA A 33 7.00 -17.80 -5.55
CA ALA A 33 7.63 -19.07 -5.17
C ALA A 33 9.04 -19.24 -5.76
N THR A 34 9.34 -18.56 -6.87
CA THR A 34 10.66 -18.55 -7.51
C THR A 34 11.64 -17.58 -6.83
N GLY A 35 11.20 -16.85 -5.80
CA GLY A 35 12.03 -15.88 -5.08
C GLY A 35 12.12 -14.51 -5.76
N GLU A 36 11.33 -14.27 -6.80
CA GLU A 36 11.24 -12.97 -7.46
C GLU A 36 10.38 -12.01 -6.66
N VAL A 37 10.82 -10.75 -6.59
CA VAL A 37 10.15 -9.71 -5.81
C VAL A 37 9.60 -8.65 -6.75
N VAL A 38 8.29 -8.48 -6.74
CA VAL A 38 7.57 -7.63 -7.71
C VAL A 38 6.60 -6.70 -6.97
N VAL A 39 6.45 -5.47 -7.47
CA VAL A 39 5.40 -4.55 -7.02
C VAL A 39 4.09 -4.92 -7.70
N ASP A 40 3.14 -5.45 -6.92
CA ASP A 40 1.84 -5.92 -7.39
C ASP A 40 0.76 -4.83 -7.23
N THR A 41 0.48 -4.12 -8.32
CA THR A 41 -0.63 -3.15 -8.38
C THR A 41 -1.99 -3.82 -8.58
N THR A 42 -2.02 -5.07 -9.08
CA THR A 42 -3.25 -5.81 -9.39
C THR A 42 -3.86 -6.47 -8.15
N GLY A 43 -3.03 -6.80 -7.17
CA GLY A 43 -3.40 -7.57 -5.99
C GLY A 43 -3.74 -9.03 -6.28
N LYS A 44 -3.38 -9.55 -7.46
CA LYS A 44 -3.70 -10.91 -7.92
C LYS A 44 -2.48 -11.84 -7.90
N LEU A 45 -1.27 -11.31 -7.72
CA LEU A 45 -0.07 -12.15 -7.75
C LEU A 45 -0.03 -13.11 -6.56
N ASN A 46 0.31 -14.35 -6.87
CA ASN A 46 0.48 -15.42 -5.90
C ASN A 46 1.82 -15.27 -5.18
N GLY A 47 1.84 -15.54 -3.88
CA GLY A 47 3.03 -15.45 -3.05
C GLY A 47 2.82 -14.64 -1.78
N ARG A 48 3.89 -14.53 -0.99
CA ARG A 48 3.88 -13.76 0.26
C ARG A 48 3.92 -12.28 -0.08
N GLY A 49 2.95 -11.53 0.43
CA GLY A 49 2.82 -10.10 0.15
C GLY A 49 3.03 -9.24 1.39
N ALA A 50 3.61 -8.05 1.19
CA ALA A 50 3.71 -7.00 2.19
C ALA A 50 3.12 -5.70 1.63
N TYR A 51 2.55 -4.86 2.49
CA TYR A 51 1.98 -3.58 2.09
C TYR A 51 2.84 -2.41 2.58
N LEU A 52 3.04 -1.43 1.71
CA LEU A 52 3.74 -0.18 1.98
C LEU A 52 2.90 0.99 1.51
N CYS A 53 3.03 2.12 2.18
CA CYS A 53 2.44 3.36 1.71
C CYS A 53 3.02 3.75 0.35
N ALA A 54 2.23 4.42 -0.49
CA ALA A 54 2.67 5.01 -1.76
C ALA A 54 3.54 6.27 -1.54
N GLN A 55 4.49 6.20 -0.60
CA GLN A 55 5.38 7.29 -0.23
C GLN A 55 6.80 6.77 -0.06
N ARG A 56 7.77 7.54 -0.56
CA ARG A 56 9.19 7.17 -0.57
C ARG A 56 9.72 6.81 0.83
N GLY A 57 9.37 7.59 1.85
CA GLY A 57 9.85 7.38 3.22
C GLY A 57 9.53 5.99 3.78
N CYS A 58 8.35 5.43 3.50
CA CYS A 58 8.01 4.07 3.95
C CYS A 58 8.85 2.99 3.26
N TRP A 59 9.18 3.19 1.99
CA TRP A 59 9.97 2.22 1.23
C TRP A 59 11.42 2.23 1.69
N GLU A 60 12.02 3.41 1.83
CA GLU A 60 13.38 3.56 2.33
C GLU A 60 13.52 3.01 3.74
N GLN A 61 12.58 3.31 4.63
CA GLN A 61 12.55 2.78 5.99
C GLN A 61 12.42 1.25 6.01
N ALA A 62 11.55 0.67 5.18
CA ALA A 62 11.36 -0.78 5.12
C ALA A 62 12.57 -1.52 4.54
N LEU A 63 13.28 -0.91 3.57
CA LEU A 63 14.50 -1.46 3.01
C LEU A 63 15.67 -1.33 4.01
N ALA A 64 15.85 -0.15 4.61
CA ALA A 64 16.95 0.11 5.55
C ALA A 64 16.89 -0.76 6.81
N ARG A 65 15.68 -1.03 7.32
CA ARG A 65 15.49 -1.86 8.52
C ARG A 65 15.30 -3.36 8.23
N GLY A 66 15.46 -3.79 6.98
CA GLY A 66 15.20 -5.17 6.58
C GLY A 66 13.74 -5.63 6.75
N GLY A 67 12.80 -4.69 6.90
CA GLY A 67 11.38 -4.98 7.13
C GLY A 67 10.74 -5.75 5.98
N LEU A 68 11.13 -5.43 4.73
CA LEU A 68 10.65 -6.16 3.55
C LEU A 68 11.15 -7.61 3.50
N ALA A 69 12.46 -7.84 3.73
CA ALA A 69 13.02 -9.20 3.75
C ALA A 69 12.32 -10.05 4.82
N ARG A 70 12.11 -9.49 6.02
CA ARG A 70 11.39 -10.17 7.10
C ARG A 70 9.92 -10.45 6.76
N ALA A 71 9.21 -9.48 6.19
CA ALA A 71 7.79 -9.62 5.87
C ALA A 71 7.54 -10.63 4.74
N LEU A 72 8.42 -10.63 3.72
CA LEU A 72 8.34 -11.55 2.59
C LEU A 72 8.91 -12.94 2.92
N ARG A 73 9.64 -13.07 4.03
CA ARG A 73 10.34 -14.30 4.46
C ARG A 73 11.23 -14.85 3.34
N GLY A 74 11.91 -13.95 2.64
CA GLY A 74 12.82 -14.26 1.54
C GLY A 74 14.09 -13.40 1.67
N ALA A 75 15.21 -13.95 1.21
CA ALA A 75 16.44 -13.20 1.06
C ALA A 75 16.28 -12.25 -0.14
N LEU A 76 16.20 -10.95 0.12
CA LEU A 76 16.25 -9.96 -0.96
C LEU A 76 17.69 -9.87 -1.48
N THR A 77 17.88 -10.09 -2.77
CA THR A 77 19.18 -9.90 -3.40
C THR A 77 19.51 -8.41 -3.51
N ALA A 78 20.80 -8.07 -3.64
CA ALA A 78 21.21 -6.67 -3.84
C ALA A 78 20.54 -6.02 -5.06
N ALA A 79 20.36 -6.78 -6.15
CA ALA A 79 19.66 -6.33 -7.34
C ALA A 79 18.18 -6.02 -7.08
N GLN A 80 17.48 -6.87 -6.30
CA GLN A 80 16.10 -6.64 -5.92
C GLN A 80 15.96 -5.40 -5.03
N VAL A 81 16.87 -5.22 -4.06
CA VAL A 81 16.91 -4.03 -3.21
C VAL A 81 17.13 -2.77 -4.05
N ALA A 82 18.07 -2.80 -5.00
CA ALA A 82 18.33 -1.68 -5.90
C ALA A 82 17.11 -1.34 -6.78
N GLY A 83 16.41 -2.36 -7.30
CA GLY A 83 15.17 -2.18 -8.05
C GLY A 83 14.05 -1.54 -7.21
N LEU A 84 13.84 -2.05 -5.99
CA LEU A 84 12.84 -1.48 -5.07
C LEU A 84 13.20 -0.05 -4.63
N ARG A 85 14.48 0.26 -4.47
CA ARG A 85 14.96 1.62 -4.18
C ARG A 85 14.74 2.56 -5.37
N SER A 86 14.95 2.09 -6.59
CA SER A 86 14.70 2.87 -7.81
C SER A 86 13.20 3.16 -7.96
N TYR A 87 12.34 2.18 -7.69
CA TYR A 87 10.91 2.39 -7.64
C TYR A 87 10.50 3.35 -6.51
N ALA A 88 11.12 3.23 -5.33
CA ALA A 88 10.86 4.15 -4.22
C ALA A 88 11.20 5.61 -4.57
N ALA A 89 12.22 5.84 -5.40
CA ALA A 89 12.60 7.17 -5.85
C ALA A 89 11.55 7.82 -6.79
N SER A 90 10.68 7.04 -7.43
CA SER A 90 9.57 7.58 -8.22
C SER A 90 8.33 7.92 -7.39
N LEU A 91 8.34 7.63 -6.07
CA LEU A 91 7.22 7.93 -5.18
C LEU A 91 7.37 9.32 -4.54
N PRO A 92 6.25 9.98 -4.19
CA PRO A 92 6.30 11.26 -3.48
C PRO A 92 6.92 11.10 -2.09
N GLU A 93 7.60 12.15 -1.61
CA GLU A 93 8.32 12.13 -0.32
C GLU A 93 7.38 12.21 0.90
N ARG A 94 6.21 12.84 0.75
CA ARG A 94 5.19 12.97 1.81
C ARG A 94 3.81 12.57 1.31
N GLN A 95 3.06 11.88 2.17
CA GLN A 95 1.61 12.07 2.29
C GLN A 95 1.27 12.14 3.78
N ASP A 96 1.27 13.36 4.33
CA ASP A 96 0.43 13.65 5.49
C ASP A 96 -0.99 13.29 5.09
N ALA A 97 -1.59 12.39 5.85
CA ALA A 97 -2.93 11.90 5.60
C ALA A 97 -3.95 12.98 6.00
N ALA A 98 -4.37 13.87 5.09
CA ALA A 98 -5.66 14.60 5.15
C ALA A 98 -5.84 15.65 4.02
N GLU A 99 -5.97 15.25 2.76
CA GLU A 99 -6.72 15.99 1.71
C GLU A 99 -6.84 14.98 0.57
N VAL A 100 -7.96 14.30 0.30
CA VAL A 100 -9.28 14.83 -0.03
C VAL A 100 -10.31 13.72 0.22
N LEU A 101 -11.24 13.94 1.13
CA LEU A 101 -12.64 13.68 0.84
C LEU A 101 -13.41 14.87 1.40
N PRO A 102 -14.05 15.72 0.57
CA PRO A 102 -15.03 16.64 1.12
C PRO A 102 -16.08 15.81 1.87
N PRO A 103 -16.66 16.32 2.98
CA PRO A 103 -17.90 15.74 3.47
C PRO A 103 -18.88 15.77 2.29
N GLU A 104 -19.49 14.64 1.95
CA GLU A 104 -20.62 14.64 1.03
C GLU A 104 -21.73 15.44 1.74
N SER A 105 -21.73 16.75 1.52
CA SER A 105 -22.83 17.66 1.78
C SER A 105 -23.98 17.24 0.88
N GLY A 106 -24.83 16.37 1.42
CA GLY A 106 -26.19 16.14 0.93
C GLY A 106 -27.17 16.92 1.80
N ASP A 107 -27.05 18.24 1.83
CA ASP A 107 -28.20 19.10 2.10
C ASP A 107 -29.17 18.92 0.93
N LEU A 108 -30.32 18.32 1.22
CA LEU A 108 -31.55 18.62 0.51
C LEU A 108 -32.62 18.81 1.58
N VAL A 109 -32.74 20.08 1.95
CA VAL A 109 -33.97 20.72 2.36
C VAL A 109 -35.09 20.44 1.35
N GLU A 110 -36.26 20.11 1.87
CA GLU A 110 -37.62 20.40 1.37
C GLU A 110 -38.58 19.57 2.21
N GLU A 111 -39.74 20.02 2.67
CA GLU A 111 -40.36 21.30 3.01
C GLU A 111 -41.77 20.86 3.49
N VAL A 112 -42.39 21.65 4.39
CA VAL A 112 -43.78 21.58 4.87
C VAL A 112 -44.31 20.30 5.55
#